data_AF-A0ABD5AYK8-F1
#
_entry.id   AF-A0ABD5AYK8-F1
#
_cell.length_a   1.000
_cell.length_b   1.000
_cell.length_c   1.000
_cell.angle_alpha   90.00
_cell.angle_beta   90.00
_cell.angle_gamma   90.00
#
_symmetry.space_group_name_H-M   'P 1'
#
loop_
_entity.id
_entity.type
_entity.pdbx_description
1 polymer ?
#
loop_
_entity_poly.entity_id
_entity_poly.type
_entity_poly.pdbx_seq_one_letter_code
_entity_poly.pdbx_strand_id
1 'polypeptide(L)'
;KSCVPFCETFAKELLKFKDNRNGLIDLVKKVYQEINLKMPTLDKNNNVTDIDPFTIYGLFNKSSQKEENRIKIIKAFAKILNIDVTMPQSFDSVPRLNNVNALFYNFEGDRGENDIDELWSFFETVLQFIENKNDYTRENFKKYFDMVMKKKGIHNSKLTSALYWISPKNFVSIDNLNVNFILESEYIPDEIKGIFKKRSVKISGESYLYVVNQLQK
;
A
#
# COMPACT_ATOMS: atom_id res chain seq x y z
N LYS A 1 8.07 3.03 -18.80
CA LYS A 1 8.17 1.71 -18.11
C LYS A 1 7.50 1.81 -16.73
N SER A 2 6.68 0.82 -16.36
CA SER A 2 5.83 0.80 -15.15
C SER A 2 6.63 0.59 -13.85
N CYS A 3 6.08 0.99 -12.68
CA CYS A 3 6.68 0.76 -11.36
C CYS A 3 6.79 -0.73 -10.99
N VAL A 4 6.01 -1.61 -11.64
CA VAL A 4 5.84 -3.01 -11.24
C VAL A 4 7.14 -3.72 -10.80
N PRO A 5 8.25 -3.72 -11.57
CA PRO A 5 9.46 -4.45 -11.15
C PRO A 5 10.09 -3.92 -9.85
N PHE A 6 10.13 -2.60 -9.68
CA PHE A 6 10.60 -1.98 -8.45
C PHE A 6 9.63 -2.24 -7.31
N CYS A 7 8.36 -1.96 -7.53
CA CYS A 7 7.28 -2.09 -6.56
C CYS A 7 7.25 -3.50 -5.92
N GLU A 8 7.38 -4.58 -6.72
CA GLU A 8 7.38 -5.97 -6.24
C GLU A 8 8.69 -6.37 -5.53
N THR A 9 9.85 -5.93 -6.04
CA THR A 9 11.15 -6.23 -5.42
C THR A 9 11.32 -5.48 -4.10
N PHE A 10 10.90 -4.22 -4.07
CA PHE A 10 10.91 -3.38 -2.88
C PHE A 10 10.06 -3.97 -1.76
N ALA A 11 8.93 -4.63 -2.08
CA ALA A 11 8.10 -5.27 -1.07
C ALA A 11 8.84 -6.36 -0.29
N LYS A 12 9.62 -7.19 -1.01
CA LYS A 12 10.42 -8.26 -0.42
C LYS A 12 11.57 -7.72 0.43
N GLU A 13 12.24 -6.67 -0.04
CA GLU A 13 13.28 -6.00 0.74
C GLU A 13 12.71 -5.32 1.99
N LEU A 14 11.53 -4.72 1.88
CA LEU A 14 10.87 -4.05 2.99
C LEU A 14 10.46 -5.04 4.10
N LEU A 15 10.04 -6.26 3.75
CA LEU A 15 9.68 -7.29 4.73
C LEU A 15 10.84 -7.62 5.69
N LYS A 16 12.09 -7.52 5.24
CA LYS A 16 13.28 -7.80 6.06
C LYS A 16 13.42 -6.84 7.26
N PHE A 17 12.69 -5.73 7.27
CA PHE A 17 12.67 -4.76 8.37
C PHE A 17 11.56 -5.01 9.41
N LYS A 18 10.73 -6.05 9.25
CA LYS A 18 9.60 -6.34 10.15
C LYS A 18 10.02 -6.36 11.63
N ASP A 19 11.17 -6.99 11.90
CA ASP A 19 11.76 -7.13 13.25
C ASP A 19 12.87 -6.10 13.53
N ASN A 20 13.10 -5.15 12.61
CA ASN A 20 14.08 -4.06 12.75
C ASN A 20 13.50 -2.73 12.25
N ARG A 21 12.44 -2.26 12.90
CA ARG A 21 11.70 -1.06 12.48
C ARG A 21 12.48 0.24 12.71
N ASN A 22 13.35 0.27 13.71
CA ASN A 22 14.31 1.37 13.89
C ASN A 22 15.25 1.49 12.68
N GLY A 23 15.75 0.36 12.17
CA GLY A 23 16.54 0.34 10.94
C GLY A 23 15.78 0.87 9.72
N LEU A 24 14.48 0.61 9.63
CA LEU A 24 13.63 1.17 8.57
C LEU A 24 13.44 2.68 8.72
N ILE A 25 13.25 3.18 9.94
CA ILE A 25 13.15 4.62 10.21
C ILE A 25 14.46 5.33 9.81
N ASP A 26 15.61 4.75 10.15
CA ASP A 26 16.91 5.30 9.78
C ASP A 26 17.16 5.25 8.27
N LEU A 27 16.70 4.19 7.59
CA LEU A 27 16.68 4.13 6.13
C LEU A 27 15.86 5.28 5.53
N VAL A 28 14.65 5.56 6.03
CA VAL A 28 13.82 6.66 5.55
C VAL A 28 14.52 8.01 5.75
N LYS A 29 15.10 8.26 6.94
CA LYS A 29 15.87 9.48 7.20
C LYS A 29 17.02 9.64 6.20
N LYS A 30 17.77 8.57 5.96
CA LYS A 30 18.89 8.54 5.01
C LYS A 30 18.44 8.83 3.57
N VAL A 31 17.32 8.24 3.13
CA VAL A 31 16.72 8.51 1.81
C VAL A 31 16.42 9.99 1.63
N TYR A 32 15.73 10.61 2.59
CA TYR A 32 15.35 12.03 2.49
C TYR A 32 16.55 12.97 2.58
N GLN A 33 17.56 12.62 3.37
CA GLN A 33 18.84 13.34 3.42
C GLN A 33 19.57 13.28 2.07
N GLU A 34 19.65 12.09 1.45
CA GLU A 34 20.37 11.89 0.19
C GLU A 34 19.78 12.69 -0.97
N ILE A 35 18.44 12.78 -1.05
CA ILE A 35 17.75 13.49 -2.12
C ILE A 35 17.50 14.98 -1.81
N ASN A 36 17.98 15.47 -0.66
CA ASN A 36 17.80 16.83 -0.18
C ASN A 36 16.32 17.28 -0.20
N LEU A 37 15.42 16.41 0.26
CA LEU A 37 14.00 16.73 0.42
C LEU A 37 13.62 16.71 1.90
N LYS A 38 12.68 17.57 2.29
CA LYS A 38 12.10 17.54 3.63
C LYS A 38 11.28 16.26 3.80
N MET A 39 11.59 15.50 4.84
CA MET A 39 10.78 14.34 5.25
C MET A 39 9.37 14.82 5.66
N PRO A 40 8.29 14.13 5.21
CA PRO A 40 6.95 14.45 5.69
C PRO A 40 6.83 14.19 7.21
N THR A 41 5.83 14.78 7.85
CA THR A 41 5.49 14.44 9.24
C THR A 41 4.99 13.00 9.29
N LEU A 42 5.68 12.16 10.06
CA LEU A 42 5.35 10.74 10.24
C LEU A 42 4.87 10.43 11.66
N ASP A 43 5.19 11.27 12.65
CA ASP A 43 4.62 11.19 14.00
C ASP A 43 4.55 12.58 14.66
N LYS A 44 4.02 12.66 15.89
CA LYS A 44 4.03 13.87 16.72
C LYS A 44 5.45 14.43 16.83
N ASN A 45 5.61 15.71 16.50
CA ASN A 45 6.90 16.41 16.43
C ASN A 45 7.95 15.70 15.55
N ASN A 46 7.49 14.79 14.67
CA ASN A 46 8.33 13.92 13.85
C ASN A 46 9.29 13.01 14.66
N ASN A 47 8.95 12.72 15.92
CA ASN A 47 9.64 11.72 16.74
C ASN A 47 9.12 10.32 16.40
N VAL A 48 9.59 9.77 15.30
CA VAL A 48 9.12 8.46 14.81
C VAL A 48 9.80 7.35 15.63
N THR A 49 9.00 6.64 16.42
CA THR A 49 9.43 5.49 17.24
C THR A 49 9.06 4.15 16.62
N ASP A 50 8.06 4.13 15.73
CA ASP A 50 7.65 2.94 14.99
C ASP A 50 7.03 3.35 13.64
N ILE A 51 7.05 2.45 12.65
CA ILE A 51 6.52 2.70 11.29
C ILE A 51 6.02 1.41 10.63
N ASP A 52 4.91 1.53 9.89
CA ASP A 52 4.33 0.44 9.12
C ASP A 52 4.79 0.44 7.64
N PRO A 53 4.74 -0.70 6.94
CA PRO A 53 5.26 -0.81 5.58
C PRO A 53 4.41 -0.07 4.54
N PHE A 54 3.10 0.09 4.75
CA PHE A 54 2.23 0.79 3.81
C PHE A 54 2.46 2.31 3.84
N THR A 55 2.80 2.88 5.00
CA THR A 55 3.24 4.28 5.09
C THR A 55 4.52 4.53 4.29
N ILE A 56 5.44 3.56 4.21
CA ILE A 56 6.66 3.65 3.38
C ILE A 56 6.29 3.81 1.90
N TYR A 57 5.37 3.00 1.38
CA TYR A 57 4.84 3.21 0.02
C TYR A 57 4.13 4.56 -0.12
N GLY A 58 3.45 5.02 0.92
CA GLY A 58 2.83 6.33 0.97
C GLY A 58 3.81 7.49 0.75
N LEU A 59 5.09 7.35 1.13
CA LEU A 59 6.11 8.41 0.97
C LEU A 59 6.26 8.89 -0.48
N PHE A 60 6.08 7.99 -1.45
CA PHE A 60 6.18 8.31 -2.88
C PHE A 60 4.85 8.17 -3.64
N ASN A 61 3.73 7.83 -3.00
CA ASN A 61 2.43 7.68 -3.67
C ASN A 61 1.35 8.70 -3.22
N LYS A 62 1.66 9.66 -2.35
CA LYS A 62 0.77 10.78 -2.00
C LYS A 62 0.36 11.62 -3.21
N SER A 63 -0.86 12.17 -3.20
CA SER A 63 -1.38 12.99 -4.30
C SER A 63 -0.66 14.32 -4.47
N SER A 64 -0.11 14.90 -3.40
CA SER A 64 0.74 16.10 -3.45
C SER A 64 2.16 15.82 -3.96
N GLN A 65 2.57 14.56 -4.06
CA GLN A 65 3.93 14.22 -4.43
C GLN A 65 4.17 14.46 -5.92
N LYS A 66 5.03 15.44 -6.24
CA LYS A 66 5.46 15.69 -7.63
C LYS A 66 6.13 14.45 -8.21
N GLU A 67 5.88 14.14 -9.49
CA GLU A 67 6.41 12.94 -10.15
C GLU A 67 7.93 12.82 -10.05
N GLU A 68 8.64 13.91 -10.31
CA GLU A 68 10.10 13.98 -10.16
C GLU A 68 10.57 13.56 -8.76
N ASN A 69 9.86 13.98 -7.71
CA ASN A 69 10.20 13.62 -6.35
C ASN A 69 9.86 12.15 -6.05
N ARG A 70 8.81 11.58 -6.65
CA ARG A 70 8.53 10.13 -6.55
C ARG A 70 9.71 9.33 -7.11
N ILE A 71 10.19 9.72 -8.30
CA ILE A 71 11.36 9.11 -8.96
C ILE A 71 12.61 9.25 -8.09
N LYS A 72 12.87 10.42 -7.51
CA LYS A 72 14.01 10.63 -6.58
C LYS A 72 13.94 9.70 -5.37
N ILE A 73 12.78 9.61 -4.71
CA ILE A 73 12.59 8.77 -3.53
C ILE A 73 12.85 7.29 -3.84
N ILE A 74 12.22 6.75 -4.90
CA ILE A 74 12.40 5.32 -5.23
C ILE A 74 13.83 5.00 -5.68
N LYS A 75 14.51 5.93 -6.38
CA LYS A 75 15.92 5.74 -6.78
C LYS A 75 16.84 5.71 -5.57
N ALA A 76 16.60 6.57 -4.58
CA ALA A 76 17.36 6.54 -3.33
C ALA A 76 17.10 5.26 -2.54
N PHE A 77 15.85 4.80 -2.42
CA PHE A 77 15.56 3.48 -1.83
C PHE A 77 16.29 2.36 -2.58
N ALA A 78 16.19 2.34 -3.92
CA ALA A 78 16.83 1.31 -4.73
C ALA A 78 18.35 1.30 -4.54
N LYS A 79 18.98 2.48 -4.52
CA LYS A 79 20.42 2.62 -4.30
C LYS A 79 20.83 2.14 -2.91
N ILE A 80 20.14 2.55 -1.84
CA ILE A 80 20.54 2.21 -0.47
C ILE A 80 20.29 0.72 -0.17
N LEU A 81 19.22 0.14 -0.74
CA LEU A 81 18.87 -1.26 -0.59
C LEU A 81 19.54 -2.19 -1.61
N ASN A 82 20.37 -1.65 -2.51
CA ASN A 82 20.98 -2.39 -3.62
C ASN A 82 19.97 -3.16 -4.49
N ILE A 83 18.81 -2.55 -4.76
CA ILE A 83 17.79 -3.13 -5.65
C ILE A 83 18.21 -2.86 -7.10
N ASP A 84 18.64 -3.90 -7.80
CA ASP A 84 19.01 -3.86 -9.20
C ASP A 84 17.84 -4.24 -10.12
N VAL A 85 16.98 -3.24 -10.40
CA VAL A 85 15.88 -3.38 -11.37
C VAL A 85 15.79 -2.14 -12.24
N THR A 86 15.13 -2.27 -13.40
CA THR A 86 14.85 -1.10 -14.23
C THR A 86 13.91 -0.14 -13.50
N MET A 87 14.38 1.08 -13.24
CA MET A 87 13.57 2.11 -12.60
C MET A 87 12.41 2.56 -13.51
N PRO A 88 11.21 2.81 -12.96
CA PRO A 88 10.12 3.42 -13.72
C PRO A 88 10.51 4.82 -14.22
N GLN A 89 9.93 5.18 -15.36
CA GLN A 89 10.08 6.52 -15.95
C GLN A 89 8.83 7.38 -15.72
N SER A 90 7.69 6.75 -15.45
CA SER A 90 6.44 7.39 -15.07
C SER A 90 5.72 6.50 -14.06
N PHE A 91 4.71 7.08 -13.40
CA PHE A 91 3.83 6.36 -12.48
C PHE A 91 2.39 6.35 -13.00
N ASP A 92 2.24 6.32 -14.33
CA ASP A 92 0.95 6.25 -14.97
C ASP A 92 0.17 5.03 -14.46
N SER A 93 -1.12 5.23 -14.18
CA SER A 93 -2.00 4.18 -13.64
C SER A 93 -1.62 3.65 -12.25
N VAL A 94 -0.68 4.28 -11.54
CA VAL A 94 -0.42 3.99 -10.12
C VAL A 94 -1.35 4.85 -9.27
N PRO A 95 -2.24 4.25 -8.46
CA PRO A 95 -3.22 4.98 -7.67
C PRO A 95 -2.52 5.88 -6.66
N ARG A 96 -3.12 7.05 -6.39
CA ARG A 96 -2.57 8.04 -5.47
C ARG A 96 -3.31 8.07 -4.14
N LEU A 97 -2.54 8.26 -3.07
CA LEU A 97 -3.06 8.37 -1.71
C LEU A 97 -3.51 9.80 -1.41
N ASN A 98 -4.65 9.95 -0.74
CA ASN A 98 -5.10 11.26 -0.25
C ASN A 98 -4.12 11.81 0.81
N ASN A 99 -3.70 13.06 0.64
CA ASN A 99 -2.71 13.73 1.49
C ASN A 99 -3.14 13.90 2.95
N VAL A 100 -4.45 14.10 3.20
CA VAL A 100 -4.97 14.41 4.56
C VAL A 100 -4.81 13.23 5.51
N ASN A 101 -4.82 12.00 4.98
CA ASN A 101 -4.80 10.78 5.77
C ASN A 101 -3.82 9.78 5.17
N ALA A 102 -2.58 10.22 5.03
CA ALA A 102 -1.55 9.52 4.26
C ALA A 102 -0.73 8.50 5.07
N LEU A 103 -0.95 8.40 6.38
CA LEU A 103 -0.32 7.40 7.26
C LEU A 103 -1.31 6.27 7.53
N PHE A 104 -0.86 5.04 7.59
CA PHE A 104 -1.73 3.88 7.87
C PHE A 104 -1.96 3.63 9.36
N TYR A 105 -1.20 4.31 10.23
CA TYR A 105 -1.39 4.36 11.68
C TYR A 105 -1.72 5.77 12.17
N ASN A 106 -2.23 5.88 13.39
CA ASN A 106 -2.39 7.15 14.10
C ASN A 106 -1.13 7.51 14.90
N PHE A 107 -0.89 8.79 15.14
CA PHE A 107 0.25 9.23 15.94
C PHE A 107 0.32 8.62 17.33
N GLU A 108 1.50 8.69 17.95
CA GLU A 108 1.72 8.22 19.31
C GLU A 108 0.68 8.80 20.28
N GLY A 109 0.08 7.94 21.11
CA GLY A 109 -1.03 8.28 22.00
C GLY A 109 -2.43 8.20 21.36
N ASP A 110 -2.53 8.19 20.03
CA ASP A 110 -3.80 8.03 19.29
C ASP A 110 -3.92 6.68 18.55
N ARG A 111 -2.81 5.93 18.41
CA ARG A 111 -2.80 4.55 17.90
C ARG A 111 -2.97 3.52 19.02
N GLY A 112 -3.61 2.40 18.70
CA GLY A 112 -3.63 1.23 19.56
C GLY A 112 -2.26 0.55 19.66
N GLU A 113 -2.04 -0.17 20.75
CA GLU A 113 -0.76 -0.84 21.07
C GLU A 113 -0.28 -1.75 19.92
N ASN A 114 -1.19 -2.54 19.34
CA ASN A 114 -0.87 -3.50 18.28
C ASN A 114 -1.10 -2.96 16.85
N ASP A 115 -1.42 -1.67 16.69
CA ASP A 115 -1.85 -1.17 15.37
C ASP A 115 -0.78 -1.35 14.28
N ILE A 116 0.48 -1.09 14.61
CA ILE A 116 1.59 -1.22 13.66
C ILE A 116 1.98 -2.70 13.46
N ASP A 117 1.92 -3.52 14.51
CA ASP A 117 2.16 -4.97 14.42
C ASP A 117 1.16 -5.68 13.51
N GLU A 118 -0.10 -5.30 13.60
CA GLU A 118 -1.17 -5.81 12.76
C GLU A 118 -0.99 -5.41 11.29
N LEU A 119 -0.47 -4.21 11.02
CA LEU A 119 -0.13 -3.76 9.66
C LEU A 119 1.05 -4.55 9.09
N TRP A 120 2.09 -4.81 9.88
CA TRP A 120 3.20 -5.67 9.48
C TRP A 120 2.78 -7.12 9.23
N SER A 121 1.93 -7.67 10.10
CA SER A 121 1.38 -9.02 9.95
C SER A 121 0.52 -9.14 8.70
N PHE A 122 -0.26 -8.11 8.38
CA PHE A 122 -1.00 -8.06 7.13
C PHE A 122 -0.07 -7.99 5.92
N PHE A 123 0.97 -7.14 5.95
CA PHE A 123 1.93 -7.02 4.87
C PHE A 123 2.65 -8.34 4.55
N GLU A 124 3.10 -9.06 5.58
CA GLU A 124 3.69 -10.39 5.43
C GLU A 124 2.68 -11.39 4.84
N THR A 125 1.44 -11.39 5.35
CA THR A 125 0.37 -12.26 4.84
C THR A 125 0.08 -11.99 3.36
N VAL A 126 0.11 -10.72 2.94
CA VAL A 126 -0.05 -10.32 1.53
C VAL A 126 1.03 -10.95 0.65
N LEU A 127 2.29 -10.92 1.09
CA LEU A 127 3.41 -11.51 0.36
C LEU A 127 3.30 -13.04 0.32
N GLN A 128 2.95 -13.70 1.42
CA GLN A 128 2.70 -15.13 1.46
C GLN A 128 1.56 -15.56 0.52
N PHE A 129 0.48 -14.76 0.45
CA PHE A 129 -0.64 -15.00 -0.48
C PHE A 129 -0.21 -14.89 -1.95
N ILE A 130 0.61 -13.89 -2.29
CA ILE A 130 1.14 -13.74 -3.65
C ILE A 130 2.00 -14.95 -4.04
N GLU A 131 2.85 -15.43 -3.12
CA GLU A 131 3.78 -16.53 -3.38
C GLU A 131 3.09 -17.89 -3.47
N ASN A 132 2.02 -18.12 -2.69
CA ASN A 132 1.33 -19.38 -2.66
C ASN A 132 -0.18 -19.19 -2.48
N LYS A 133 -0.93 -19.13 -3.59
CA LYS A 133 -2.39 -18.93 -3.61
C LYS A 133 -3.15 -20.22 -3.28
N ASN A 134 -3.23 -20.57 -2.01
CA ASN A 134 -4.00 -21.72 -1.50
C ASN A 134 -5.05 -21.26 -0.47
N ASP A 135 -5.85 -22.20 0.06
CA ASP A 135 -6.92 -21.88 0.99
C ASP A 135 -6.39 -21.28 2.30
N TYR A 136 -5.27 -21.77 2.83
CA TYR A 136 -4.67 -21.24 4.06
C TYR A 136 -4.23 -19.78 3.91
N THR A 137 -3.49 -19.44 2.85
CA THR A 137 -3.05 -18.05 2.63
C THR A 137 -4.22 -17.14 2.27
N ARG A 138 -5.24 -17.66 1.59
CA ARG A 138 -6.49 -16.95 1.30
C ARG A 138 -7.26 -16.60 2.56
N GLU A 139 -7.47 -17.56 3.47
CA GLU A 139 -8.17 -17.30 4.74
C GLU A 139 -7.40 -16.31 5.61
N ASN A 140 -6.08 -16.44 5.70
CA ASN A 140 -5.25 -15.47 6.42
C ASN A 140 -5.32 -14.08 5.80
N PHE A 141 -5.24 -13.97 4.47
CA PHE A 141 -5.40 -12.69 3.78
C PHE A 141 -6.72 -12.03 4.18
N LYS A 142 -7.84 -12.75 4.10
CA LYS A 142 -9.17 -12.21 4.44
C LYS A 142 -9.24 -11.74 5.89
N LYS A 143 -8.75 -12.56 6.82
CA LYS A 143 -8.70 -12.24 8.25
C LYS A 143 -7.95 -10.94 8.52
N TYR A 144 -6.71 -10.83 8.03
CA TYR A 144 -5.90 -9.63 8.28
C TYR A 144 -6.38 -8.42 7.50
N PHE A 145 -6.92 -8.61 6.29
CA PHE A 145 -7.56 -7.54 5.53
C PHE A 145 -8.73 -6.93 6.31
N ASP A 146 -9.65 -7.76 6.81
CA ASP A 146 -10.82 -7.29 7.57
C ASP A 146 -10.42 -6.60 8.88
N MET A 147 -9.37 -7.08 9.53
CA MET A 147 -8.82 -6.48 10.74
C MET A 147 -8.25 -5.08 10.47
N VAL A 148 -7.37 -4.95 9.46
CA VAL A 148 -6.79 -3.66 9.07
C VAL A 148 -7.85 -2.71 8.54
N MET A 149 -8.82 -3.20 7.76
CA MET A 149 -9.91 -2.41 7.22
C MET A 149 -10.76 -1.76 8.32
N LYS A 150 -10.88 -2.37 9.51
CA LYS A 150 -11.62 -1.79 10.65
C LYS A 150 -10.92 -0.59 11.30
N LYS A 151 -9.60 -0.45 11.14
CA LYS A 151 -8.83 0.63 11.77
C LYS A 151 -9.33 2.02 11.36
N LYS A 152 -9.21 2.98 12.30
CA LYS A 152 -9.59 4.38 12.06
C LYS A 152 -8.73 4.95 10.93
N GLY A 153 -9.36 5.66 10.00
CA GLY A 153 -8.66 6.25 8.85
C GLY A 153 -8.23 5.26 7.77
N ILE A 154 -8.61 3.98 7.86
CA ILE A 154 -8.50 3.02 6.75
C ILE A 154 -9.84 2.93 6.03
N HIS A 155 -9.80 3.08 4.71
CA HIS A 155 -10.93 3.03 3.79
C HIS A 155 -10.58 2.18 2.57
N ASN A 156 -11.60 1.72 1.83
CA ASN A 156 -11.45 0.84 0.66
C ASN A 156 -10.32 1.31 -0.26
N SER A 157 -10.42 2.52 -0.81
CA SER A 157 -9.44 3.06 -1.75
C SER A 157 -8.01 3.06 -1.18
N LYS A 158 -7.84 3.44 0.09
CA LYS A 158 -6.53 3.52 0.74
C LYS A 158 -5.87 2.16 0.88
N LEU A 159 -6.57 1.17 1.44
CA LEU A 159 -5.99 -0.17 1.65
C LEU A 159 -5.74 -0.87 0.31
N THR A 160 -6.69 -0.81 -0.62
CA THR A 160 -6.55 -1.49 -1.91
C THR A 160 -5.55 -0.81 -2.84
N SER A 161 -5.36 0.51 -2.73
CA SER A 161 -4.25 1.20 -3.42
C SER A 161 -2.90 0.70 -2.91
N ALA A 162 -2.78 0.51 -1.59
CA ALA A 162 -1.57 -0.04 -0.99
C ALA A 162 -1.27 -1.46 -1.46
N LEU A 163 -2.28 -2.33 -1.54
CA LEU A 163 -2.11 -3.66 -2.12
C LEU A 163 -1.69 -3.61 -3.59
N TYR A 164 -2.31 -2.70 -4.37
CA TYR A 164 -1.90 -2.46 -5.75
C TYR A 164 -0.45 -1.99 -5.85
N TRP A 165 0.04 -1.13 -4.94
CA TRP A 165 1.45 -0.71 -4.95
C TRP A 165 2.42 -1.87 -4.68
N ILE A 166 2.02 -2.86 -3.88
CA ILE A 166 2.84 -4.03 -3.54
C ILE A 166 2.94 -4.98 -4.73
N SER A 167 1.81 -5.32 -5.35
CA SER A 167 1.80 -6.17 -6.55
C SER A 167 0.59 -5.85 -7.44
N PRO A 168 0.77 -4.99 -8.45
CA PRO A 168 -0.27 -4.67 -9.43
C PRO A 168 -0.77 -5.90 -10.21
N LYS A 169 0.04 -6.95 -10.30
CA LYS A 169 -0.32 -8.21 -10.96
C LYS A 169 -1.32 -9.04 -10.17
N ASN A 170 -1.41 -8.85 -8.86
CA ASN A 170 -2.23 -9.68 -7.97
C ASN A 170 -3.39 -8.92 -7.32
N PHE A 171 -3.42 -7.60 -7.45
CA PHE A 171 -4.39 -6.76 -6.76
C PHE A 171 -4.90 -5.65 -7.65
N VAL A 172 -6.11 -5.17 -7.32
CA VAL A 172 -6.77 -4.03 -7.97
C VAL A 172 -7.03 -2.95 -6.93
N SER A 173 -6.82 -1.69 -7.31
CA SER A 173 -7.21 -0.54 -6.49
C SER A 173 -8.70 -0.24 -6.67
N ILE A 174 -9.42 -0.09 -5.56
CA ILE A 174 -10.83 0.34 -5.50
C ILE A 174 -10.86 1.84 -5.17
N ASP A 175 -10.13 2.63 -5.93
CA ASP A 175 -10.25 4.09 -5.93
C ASP A 175 -11.42 4.56 -6.80
N ASN A 176 -11.73 5.85 -6.74
CA ASN A 176 -12.87 6.40 -7.46
C ASN A 176 -12.76 6.25 -8.99
N LEU A 177 -11.55 6.29 -9.56
CA LEU A 177 -11.36 6.14 -11.01
C LEU A 177 -11.72 4.72 -11.43
N ASN A 178 -11.15 3.73 -10.76
CA ASN A 178 -11.42 2.32 -11.07
C ASN A 178 -12.86 1.93 -10.75
N VAL A 179 -13.44 2.43 -9.65
CA VAL A 179 -14.84 2.18 -9.31
C VAL A 179 -15.79 2.79 -10.35
N ASN A 180 -15.54 4.03 -10.81
CA ASN A 180 -16.35 4.65 -11.87
C ASN A 180 -16.27 3.81 -13.15
N PHE A 181 -15.06 3.42 -13.57
CA PHE A 181 -14.86 2.56 -14.73
C PHE A 181 -15.62 1.23 -14.61
N ILE A 182 -15.56 0.57 -13.45
CA ILE A 182 -16.29 -0.69 -13.18
C ILE A 182 -17.81 -0.49 -13.32
N LEU A 183 -18.35 0.60 -12.77
CA LEU A 183 -19.79 0.87 -12.80
C LEU A 183 -20.29 1.21 -14.22
N GLU A 184 -19.48 1.92 -15.01
CA GLU A 184 -19.81 2.34 -16.37
C GLU A 184 -19.59 1.24 -17.42
N SER A 185 -18.71 0.27 -17.15
CA SER A 185 -18.37 -0.79 -18.12
C SER A 185 -19.53 -1.74 -18.38
N GLU A 186 -19.91 -1.93 -19.65
CA GLU A 186 -20.93 -2.92 -20.07
C GLU A 186 -20.43 -4.37 -19.94
N TYR A 187 -19.12 -4.58 -19.83
CA TYR A 187 -18.49 -5.90 -19.78
C TYR A 187 -18.35 -6.46 -18.35
N ILE A 188 -18.61 -5.65 -17.32
CA ILE A 188 -18.53 -6.08 -15.92
C ILE A 188 -19.92 -6.51 -15.42
N PRO A 189 -20.07 -7.72 -14.84
CA PRO A 189 -21.35 -8.20 -14.34
C PRO A 189 -21.99 -7.28 -13.28
N ASP A 190 -23.32 -7.19 -13.30
CA ASP A 190 -24.09 -6.38 -12.34
C ASP A 190 -23.88 -6.79 -10.88
N GLU A 191 -23.54 -8.05 -10.64
CA GLU A 191 -23.17 -8.54 -9.30
C GLU A 191 -21.93 -7.79 -8.77
N ILE A 192 -20.89 -7.64 -9.60
CA ILE A 192 -19.67 -6.91 -9.25
C ILE A 192 -19.96 -5.43 -9.08
N LYS A 193 -20.75 -4.84 -9.99
CA LYS A 193 -21.20 -3.45 -9.85
C LYS A 193 -21.98 -3.24 -8.54
N GLY A 194 -22.77 -4.24 -8.14
CA GLY A 194 -23.54 -4.27 -6.90
C GLY A 194 -22.71 -4.02 -5.65
N ILE A 195 -21.48 -4.55 -5.59
CA ILE A 195 -20.53 -4.34 -4.49
C ILE A 195 -20.22 -2.85 -4.29
N PHE A 196 -20.18 -2.08 -5.38
CA PHE A 196 -19.80 -0.67 -5.37
C PHE A 196 -20.96 0.32 -5.30
N LYS A 197 -22.22 -0.15 -5.34
CA LYS A 197 -23.40 0.73 -5.25
C LYS A 197 -23.47 1.51 -3.94
N LYS A 198 -22.90 0.98 -2.84
CA LYS A 198 -22.80 1.66 -1.54
C LYS A 198 -21.36 2.02 -1.21
N ARG A 199 -20.86 3.13 -1.78
CA ARG A 199 -19.45 3.58 -1.64
C ARG A 199 -18.97 3.81 -0.20
N SER A 200 -19.87 4.02 0.76
CA SER A 200 -19.54 4.23 2.18
C SER A 200 -19.28 2.94 2.95
N VAL A 201 -19.64 1.77 2.41
CA VAL A 201 -19.48 0.49 3.10
C VAL A 201 -18.07 -0.04 2.90
N LYS A 202 -17.42 -0.42 4.01
CA LYS A 202 -16.11 -1.08 3.97
C LYS A 202 -16.26 -2.46 3.35
N ILE A 203 -15.47 -2.74 2.31
CA ILE A 203 -15.46 -4.05 1.64
C ILE A 203 -14.81 -5.09 2.57
N SER A 204 -15.30 -6.33 2.56
CA SER A 204 -14.64 -7.44 3.24
C SER A 204 -13.51 -8.01 2.40
N GLY A 205 -12.59 -8.76 3.02
CA GLY A 205 -11.53 -9.48 2.32
C GLY A 205 -12.10 -10.50 1.32
N GLU A 206 -13.21 -11.16 1.65
CA GLU A 206 -13.91 -12.08 0.75
C GLU A 206 -14.39 -11.36 -0.51
N SER A 207 -15.16 -10.27 -0.37
CA SER A 207 -15.65 -9.50 -1.50
C SER A 207 -14.52 -8.85 -2.29
N TYR A 208 -13.43 -8.44 -1.61
CA TYR A 208 -12.26 -7.88 -2.27
C TYR A 208 -11.56 -8.91 -3.17
N LEU A 209 -11.28 -10.11 -2.65
CA LEU A 209 -10.67 -11.18 -3.45
C LEU A 209 -11.59 -11.65 -4.58
N TYR A 210 -12.91 -11.66 -4.36
CA TYR A 210 -13.88 -11.92 -5.43
C TYR A 210 -13.73 -10.92 -6.58
N VAL A 211 -13.69 -9.61 -6.29
CA VAL A 211 -13.49 -8.56 -7.29
C VAL A 211 -12.16 -8.74 -8.03
N VAL A 212 -11.05 -8.95 -7.30
CA VAL A 212 -9.72 -9.17 -7.90
C VAL A 212 -9.76 -10.34 -8.87
N ASN A 213 -10.36 -11.46 -8.48
CA ASN A 213 -10.44 -12.67 -9.31
C ASN A 213 -11.30 -12.49 -10.57
N GLN A 214 -12.29 -11.59 -10.57
CA GLN A 214 -13.09 -11.33 -11.79
C GLN A 214 -12.42 -10.33 -12.72
N LEU A 215 -11.73 -9.32 -12.19
CA LEU A 215 -11.11 -8.26 -13.00
C LEU A 215 -9.75 -8.65 -13.60
N GLN A 216 -9.13 -9.72 -13.10
CA GLN A 216 -7.83 -10.21 -13.58
C GLN A 216 -7.93 -11.46 -14.48
N LYS A 217 -9.14 -11.88 -14.85
CA LYS A 217 -9.38 -12.89 -15.90
C LYS A 217 -9.27 -12.26 -17.28
#